data_AF-A0A9E4M9N2-F1
#
_entry.id   AF-A0A9E4M9N2-F1
#
_cell.length_a   1.000
_cell.length_b   1.000
_cell.length_c   1.000
_cell.angle_alpha   90.00
_cell.angle_beta   90.00
_cell.angle_gamma   90.00
#
_symmetry.space_group_name_H-M   'P 1'
#
loop_
_entity.id
_entity.type
_entity.pdbx_description
1 polymer ?
#
loop_
_entity_poly.entity_id
_entity_poly.type
_entity_poly.pdbx_seq_one_letter_code
_entity_poly.pdbx_strand_id
1 'polypeptide(L)' 'MRDYLEANSVEFDDRNIRQSEEARRELLALTGDLMVPYLIYGDRKVTGFDPEGIDAIADAYRAATAGVS' A
#
# COMPACT_ATOMS: atom_id res chain seq x y z
N MET A 1 1.20 -4.86 -8.01
CA MET A 1 0.98 -4.57 -6.57
C MET A 1 -0.48 -4.75 -6.21
N ARG A 2 -1.43 -4.02 -6.83
CA ARG A 2 -2.88 -4.23 -6.63
C ARG A 2 -3.29 -5.70 -6.71
N ASP A 3 -3.06 -6.32 -7.86
CA ASP A 3 -3.42 -7.73 -8.11
C ASP A 3 -2.76 -8.69 -7.09
N TYR A 4 -1.59 -8.32 -6.58
CA TYR A 4 -0.87 -9.10 -5.58
C TYR A 4 -1.52 -9.01 -4.20
N LEU A 5 -1.98 -7.81 -3.80
CA LEU A 5 -2.74 -7.59 -2.58
C LEU A 5 -4.09 -8.33 -2.64
N GLU A 6 -4.79 -8.24 -3.78
CA GLU A 6 -6.05 -8.95 -4.03
C GLU A 6 -5.87 -10.47 -3.92
N ALA A 7 -4.84 -11.04 -4.57
CA ALA A 7 -4.53 -12.46 -4.51
C ALA A 7 -4.19 -12.93 -3.08
N ASN A 8 -3.70 -12.04 -2.23
CA ASN A 8 -3.40 -12.30 -0.82
C ASN A 8 -4.56 -11.96 0.14
N SER A 9 -5.74 -11.63 -0.40
CA SER A 9 -6.94 -11.22 0.36
C SER A 9 -6.66 -10.06 1.32
N VAL A 10 -5.83 -9.11 0.89
CA VAL A 10 -5.58 -7.86 1.60
C VAL A 10 -6.51 -6.80 1.05
N GLU A 11 -7.36 -6.22 1.90
CA GLU A 11 -8.15 -5.04 1.52
C GLU A 11 -7.25 -3.80 1.50
N PHE A 12 -7.46 -2.93 0.51
CA PHE A 12 -6.71 -1.68 0.36
C PHE A 12 -7.59 -0.59 -0.24
N ASP A 13 -7.20 0.66 0.00
CA ASP A 13 -7.73 1.82 -0.72
C ASP A 13 -6.85 2.13 -1.93
N ASP A 14 -7.44 2.20 -3.12
CA ASP A 14 -6.74 2.46 -4.38
C ASP A 14 -6.81 3.94 -4.74
N ARG A 15 -5.68 4.63 -4.58
CA ARG A 15 -5.60 6.07 -4.82
C ARG A 15 -4.83 6.36 -6.10
N ASN A 16 -5.57 6.56 -7.20
CA ASN A 16 -4.98 6.86 -8.50
C ASN A 16 -4.56 8.34 -8.63
N ILE A 17 -3.25 8.61 -8.56
CA ILE A 17 -2.68 9.95 -8.66
C ILE A 17 -2.88 10.65 -10.02
N ARG A 18 -3.30 9.91 -11.06
CA ARG A 18 -3.64 10.50 -12.37
C ARG A 18 -5.05 11.07 -12.39
N GLN A 19 -5.90 10.66 -11.45
CA GLN A 19 -7.31 11.04 -11.35
C GLN A 19 -7.59 11.88 -10.10
N SER A 20 -6.71 11.83 -9.08
CA SER A 20 -6.81 12.62 -7.86
C SER A 20 -5.56 13.47 -7.66
N GLU A 21 -5.72 14.78 -7.84
CA GLU A 21 -4.68 15.77 -7.56
C GLU A 21 -4.34 15.82 -6.05
N GLU A 22 -5.31 15.52 -5.19
CA GLU A 22 -5.08 15.39 -3.74
C GLU A 22 -4.15 14.21 -3.42
N ALA A 23 -4.44 13.01 -3.95
CA ALA A 23 -3.58 11.84 -3.77
C ALA A 23 -2.17 12.09 -4.34
N ARG A 24 -2.07 12.81 -5.46
CA ARG A 24 -0.78 13.21 -6.05
C ARG A 24 0.01 14.12 -5.11
N ARG A 25 -0.63 15.14 -4.52
CA ARG A 25 0.02 16.06 -3.56
C ARG A 25 0.43 15.33 -2.29
N GLU A 26 -0.40 14.46 -1.77
CA GLU A 26 -0.08 13.65 -0.59
C GLU A 26 1.14 12.75 -0.84
N LEU A 27 1.20 12.06 -1.99
CA LEU A 27 2.36 11.24 -2.33
C LEU A 27 3.65 12.08 -2.38
N LEU A 28 3.61 13.21 -3.09
CA LEU A 28 4.76 14.11 -3.19
C LEU A 28 5.21 14.64 -1.82
N ALA A 29 4.27 14.97 -0.94
CA ALA A 29 4.58 15.41 0.41
C ALA A 29 5.17 14.29 1.27
N LEU A 30 4.75 13.04 1.07
CA LEU A 30 5.21 11.88 1.83
C LEU A 30 6.58 11.36 1.37
N THR A 31 6.88 11.39 0.07
CA THR A 31 8.08 10.76 -0.51
C THR A 31 9.09 11.75 -1.09
N GLY A 32 8.66 12.98 -1.39
CA GLY A 32 9.46 13.93 -2.17
C GLY A 32 9.48 13.63 -3.68
N ASP A 33 8.75 12.61 -4.14
CA ASP A 33 8.64 12.23 -5.54
C ASP A 33 7.23 11.75 -5.91
N LEU A 34 7.06 11.21 -7.12
CA LEU A 34 5.80 10.62 -7.60
C LEU A 34 6.01 9.19 -8.10
N MET A 35 6.94 8.46 -7.47
CA MET A 35 7.22 7.07 -7.80
C MET A 35 6.02 6.19 -7.42
N VAL A 36 5.52 5.43 -8.39
CA VAL A 36 4.42 4.48 -8.22
C VAL A 36 4.82 3.10 -8.75
N PRO A 37 4.24 2.00 -8.23
CA PRO A 37 3.28 1.95 -7.13
C PRO A 37 3.93 2.25 -5.76
N TYR A 38 3.13 2.76 -4.82
CA TYR A 38 3.54 3.04 -3.44
C TYR A 38 2.50 2.49 -2.47
N LEU A 39 2.93 1.73 -1.47
CA LEU A 39 2.06 1.09 -0.48
C LEU A 39 2.42 1.59 0.92
N ILE A 40 1.39 1.87 1.71
CA ILE A 40 1.51 2.30 3.11
C ILE A 40 0.62 1.39 3.95
N TYR A 41 1.16 0.85 5.04
CA TYR A 41 0.40 0.13 6.06
C TYR A 41 0.98 0.44 7.45
N GLY A 42 0.29 1.27 8.22
CA GLY A 42 0.82 1.83 9.46
C GLY A 42 2.14 2.57 9.20
N ASP A 43 3.20 2.18 9.91
CA ASP A 43 4.55 2.73 9.73
C ASP A 43 5.34 2.06 8.59
N ARG A 44 4.79 1.02 7.95
CA ARG A 44 5.46 0.29 6.87
C ARG A 44 5.17 0.93 5.52
N LYS A 45 6.21 1.03 4.70
CA LYS A 45 6.18 1.67 3.38
C LYS A 45 6.92 0.82 2.36
N VAL A 46 6.35 0.63 1.18
CA VAL A 46 6.97 -0.07 0.04
C VAL A 46 6.84 0.78 -1.21
N THR A 47 7.94 1.01 -1.91
CA THR A 47 7.98 1.73 -3.20
C THR A 47 8.35 0.76 -4.31
N GLY A 48 7.66 0.81 -5.45
CA GLY A 48 7.86 -0.14 -6.53
C GLY A 48 7.27 -1.52 -6.21
N PHE A 49 7.61 -2.53 -7.01
CA PHE A 49 7.16 -3.90 -6.77
C PHE A 49 8.24 -4.69 -6.03
N ASP A 50 8.01 -4.91 -4.73
CA ASP A 50 8.85 -5.71 -3.84
C ASP A 50 7.98 -6.80 -3.19
N PRO A 51 8.02 -8.05 -3.68
CA PRO A 51 7.14 -9.11 -3.19
C PRO A 51 7.38 -9.45 -1.73
N GLU A 52 8.64 -9.46 -1.26
CA GLU A 52 8.97 -9.77 0.14
C GLU A 52 8.41 -8.71 1.09
N GLY A 53 8.57 -7.42 0.73
CA GLY A 53 8.00 -6.31 1.48
C GLY A 53 6.47 -6.31 1.50
N ILE A 54 5.84 -6.69 0.37
CA ILE A 54 4.38 -6.79 0.27
C ILE A 54 3.86 -7.98 1.08
N ASP A 55 4.53 -9.14 1.06
CA ASP A 55 4.19 -10.30 1.87
C ASP A 55 4.24 -9.99 3.36
N ALA A 56 5.29 -9.30 3.81
CA ALA A 56 5.40 -8.87 5.21
C ALA A 56 4.24 -7.95 5.63
N ILE A 57 3.75 -7.08 4.73
CA ILE A 57 2.57 -6.25 4.98
C ILE A 57 1.31 -7.12 5.02
N ALA A 58 1.13 -8.05 4.09
CA ALA A 58 -0.02 -8.94 4.03
C ALA A 58 -0.13 -9.80 5.31
N ASP A 59 0.99 -10.33 5.81
CA ASP A 59 1.04 -11.06 7.08
C ASP A 59 0.64 -10.19 8.27
N ALA A 60 1.15 -8.97 8.35
CA ALA A 60 0.78 -8.05 9.43
C ALA A 60 -0.70 -7.65 9.37
N TYR A 61 -1.24 -7.42 8.18
CA TYR A 61 -2.65 -7.14 7.97
C TYR A 61 -3.52 -8.29 8.49
N ARG A 62 -3.21 -9.54 8.11
CA ARG A 62 -3.94 -10.73 8.57
C ARG A 62 -3.84 -10.95 10.08
N ALA A 63 -2.66 -10.72 10.67
CA ALA A 63 -2.48 -10.82 12.10
C ALA A 63 -3.34 -9.79 12.86
N ALA A 64 -3.43 -8.56 12.33
CA ALA A 64 -4.24 -7.50 12.92
C ALA A 64 -5.75 -7.78 12.81
N THR A 65 -6.21 -8.34 11.68
CA THR A 65 -7.65 -8.62 11.47
C THR A 65 -8.12 -9.91 12.15
N ALA A 66 -7.24 -10.90 12.33
CA ALA A 66 -7.55 -12.13 13.07
C ALA A 66 -7.78 -11.91 14.57
N GLY A 67 -7.21 -10.83 15.16
CA GLY A 67 -7.37 -10.48 16.57
C GLY A 67 -8.66 -9.72 16.91
N VAL A 68 -9.50 -9.40 15.92
CA VAL A 68 -10.75 -8.62 16.07
C VAL A 68 -11.98 -9.54 15.98
N SER A 69 -11.90 -10.72 16.61
CA SER A 69 -13.01 -11.68 16.73
C SER A 69 -13.64 -11.63 18.12
#